data_AF-A0A7X5VK99-F1
#
_entry.id   AF-A0A7X5VK99-F1
#
_cell.length_a   1.000
_cell.length_b   1.000
_cell.length_c   1.000
_cell.angle_alpha   90.00
_cell.angle_beta   90.00
_cell.angle_gamma   90.00
#
_symmetry.space_group_name_H-M   'P 1'
#
loop_
_entity.id
_entity.type
_entity.pdbx_description
1 polymer ?
#
loop_
_entity_poly.entity_id
_entity_poly.type
_entity_poly.pdbx_seq_one_letter_code
_entity_poly.pdbx_strand_id
1 'polypeptide(L)' 'FATPFFDAEMSFMRNGVVPERITYAYYRSGHMMYIHQPSLIRLMSDVRA' A
#
# COMPACT_ATOMS: atom_id res chain seq x y z
N PHE A 1 -10.80 11.06 -7.67
CA PHE A 1 -11.22 10.03 -6.69
C PHE A 1 -9.97 9.66 -5.91
N ALA A 2 -9.94 9.87 -4.59
CA ALA A 2 -8.80 9.48 -3.75
C ALA A 2 -9.16 8.17 -3.06
N THR A 3 -8.25 7.18 -3.06
CA THR A 3 -8.45 5.96 -2.28
C THR A 3 -8.64 6.31 -0.80
N PRO A 4 -9.69 5.80 -0.12
CA PRO A 4 -9.89 6.01 1.31
C PRO A 4 -8.69 5.54 2.14
N PHE A 5 -8.44 6.20 3.28
CA PHE A 5 -7.24 5.92 4.09
C PHE A 5 -7.13 4.46 4.57
N PHE A 6 -8.27 3.83 4.91
CA PHE A 6 -8.33 2.43 5.39
C PHE A 6 -8.80 1.43 4.32
N ASP A 7 -8.74 1.80 3.04
CA ASP A 7 -9.27 0.95 1.96
C ASP A 7 -8.47 -0.36 1.82
N ALA A 8 -7.17 -0.31 2.09
CA ALA A 8 -6.30 -1.48 2.06
C ALA A 8 -6.73 -2.50 3.12
N GLU A 9 -6.86 -2.07 4.38
CA GLU A 9 -7.25 -2.91 5.52
C GLU A 9 -8.64 -3.50 5.30
N MET A 10 -9.59 -2.67 4.85
CA MET A 10 -10.96 -3.12 4.58
C MET A 10 -11.04 -4.12 3.43
N SER A 11 -10.23 -3.94 2.40
CA SER A 11 -10.16 -4.86 1.26
C SER A 11 -9.59 -6.21 1.67
N PHE A 12 -8.52 -6.24 2.47
CA PHE A 12 -7.91 -7.50 2.88
C PHE A 12 -8.71 -8.24 3.96
N MET A 13 -9.45 -7.54 4.81
CA MET A 13 -10.32 -8.16 5.82
C MET A 13 -11.51 -8.93 5.25
N ARG A 14 -12.00 -8.58 4.06
CA ARG A 14 -13.26 -9.11 3.51
C ARG A 14 -13.09 -10.31 2.56
N ASN A 15 -11.87 -10.55 2.07
CA ASN A 15 -11.63 -11.41 0.91
C ASN A 15 -11.03 -12.79 1.25
N GLY A 16 -11.10 -13.24 2.51
CA GLY A 16 -10.50 -14.53 2.93
C GLY A 16 -8.98 -14.56 2.80
N VAL A 17 -8.35 -13.38 2.77
CA VAL A 17 -6.89 -13.25 2.69
C VAL A 17 -6.30 -13.59 4.05
N VAL A 18 -5.27 -14.44 4.06
CA VAL A 18 -4.57 -14.88 5.27
C VAL A 18 -3.80 -13.68 5.85
N PRO A 19 -4.23 -13.07 6.98
CA PRO A 19 -3.67 -11.82 7.48
C PRO A 19 -2.18 -11.91 7.78
N GLU A 20 -1.70 -13.08 8.22
CA GLU A 20 -0.32 -13.35 8.57
C GLU A 20 0.64 -13.27 7.37
N ARG A 21 0.11 -13.28 6.15
CA ARG A 21 0.88 -13.15 4.90
C ARG A 21 0.90 -11.74 4.33
N ILE A 22 0.30 -10.77 5.03
CA ILE A 22 0.16 -9.39 4.55
C ILE A 22 1.17 -8.50 5.27
N THR A 23 1.94 -7.74 4.50
CA THR A 23 2.80 -6.67 5.02
C THR A 23 2.23 -5.33 4.58
N TYR A 24 1.92 -4.46 5.53
CA TYR A 24 1.44 -3.10 5.25
C TYR A 24 2.60 -2.11 5.27
N ALA A 25 2.68 -1.27 4.24
CA ALA A 25 3.65 -0.19 4.13
C ALA A 25 2.95 1.13 3.84
N TYR A 26 3.28 2.17 4.61
CA TYR A 26 2.72 3.50 4.42
C TYR A 26 3.63 4.38 3.56
N TYR A 27 3.07 4.96 2.50
CA TYR A 27 3.75 5.92 1.63
C TYR A 27 3.16 7.32 1.81
N ARG A 28 4.00 8.30 2.15
CA ARG A 28 3.59 9.67 2.49
C ARG A 28 2.72 10.36 1.42
N SER A 29 2.93 9.99 0.18
CA SER A 29 2.22 10.50 -1.00
C SER A 29 0.82 9.92 -1.21
N GLY A 30 0.38 8.96 -0.38
CA GLY A 30 -0.93 8.33 -0.48
C GLY A 30 -1.18 7.68 -1.84
N HIS A 31 -2.39 7.89 -2.38
CA HIS A 31 -2.86 7.28 -3.63
C HIS A 31 -1.90 7.47 -4.82
N MET A 32 -1.32 8.66 -4.97
CA MET A 32 -0.47 9.01 -6.12
C MET A 32 1.01 8.79 -5.84
N MET A 33 1.34 7.66 -5.19
CA MET A 33 2.71 7.38 -4.74
C MET A 33 3.76 7.24 -5.84
N TYR A 34 3.31 6.90 -7.05
CA TYR A 34 4.16 6.82 -8.23
C TYR A 34 4.60 8.18 -8.78
N ILE A 35 3.92 9.28 -8.41
CA ILE A 35 4.31 10.64 -8.81
C ILE A 35 5.35 11.24 -7.84
N HIS A 36 5.30 10.86 -6.57
CA HIS A 36 6.25 11.33 -5.57
C HIS A 36 7.51 10.46 -5.58
N GLN A 37 8.57 10.97 -6.20
CA GLN A 37 9.80 10.20 -6.45
C GLN A 37 10.39 9.48 -5.22
N PRO A 38 10.45 10.07 -4.01
CA PRO A 38 10.90 9.35 -2.83
C PRO A 38 10.01 8.15 -2.45
N SER A 39 8.68 8.29 -2.61
CA SER A 39 7.74 7.19 -2.36
C SER A 39 7.86 6.11 -3.42
N LEU A 40 8.06 6.48 -4.69
CA LEU A 40 8.26 5.54 -5.78
C LEU A 40 9.52 4.70 -5.57
N ILE A 41 10.62 5.32 -5.16
CA ILE A 41 11.88 4.60 -4.86
C ILE A 41 11.65 3.58 -3.75
N ARG A 42 10.98 3.99 -2.66
CA ARG A 42 10.65 3.09 -1.57
C ARG A 42 9.76 1.95 -2.03
N LEU A 43 8.70 2.23 -2.78
CA LEU A 43 7.79 1.21 -3.33
C LEU A 43 8.55 0.17 -4.16
N MET A 44 9.43 0.62 -5.05
CA MET A 44 10.22 -0.26 -5.89
C MET A 44 11.20 -1.11 -5.09
N SER A 45 11.73 -0.60 -3.97
CA SER A 45 12.57 -1.37 -3.06
C SER A 45 11.75 -2.44 -2.34
N ASP A 46 10.60 -2.07 -1.78
CA ASP A 46 9.74 -2.94 -0.98
C ASP A 46 9.17 -4.10 -1.85
N VAL A 47 8.90 -3.87 -3.13
CA VAL A 47 8.40 -4.90 -4.08
C VAL A 47 9.49 -5.90 -4.49
N ARG A 48 10.78 -5.53 -4.41
CA ARG A 48 11.91 -6.37 -4.85
C ARG A 48 12.55 -7.19 -3.72
N ALA A 49 12.18 -6.93 -2.47
CA ALA A 49 12.66 -7.65 -1.30
C ALA A 49 12.11 -9.07 -1.25
#